data_AF-A0A5E4R320-F1
#
_entry.id   AF-A0A5E4R320-F1
#
_cell.length_a   1.000
_cell.length_b   1.000
_cell.length_c   1.000
_cell.angle_alpha   90.00
_cell.angle_beta   90.00
_cell.angle_gamma   90.00
#
_symmetry.space_group_name_H-M   'P 1'
#
loop_
_entity.id
_entity.type
_entity.pdbx_description
1 polymer ?
#
loop_
_entity_poly.entity_id
_entity_poly.type
_entity_poly.pdbx_seq_one_letter_code
_entity_poly.pdbx_strand_id
1 'polypeptide(L)'
;MCDLKTLPLSQLMRAVYPDLYPVHTLTHYKQDASTAPDPPRLQLSAERIDSDGAYLLDDGETMLIYVCNAVSPAFLSECLGVTAFTQLRDESRELPQVDSDYCSLLHSFVEKLNDDRPHPSNILIIRDNSPSRLQFTERLVDDRVEAAFSYYEFLQHIKNQVK
;
A
#
# COMPACT_ATOMS: atom_id res chain seq x y z
N MET A 1 -21.38 6.13 0.90
CA MET A 1 -21.98 6.83 2.07
C MET A 1 -22.72 5.86 3.03
N CYS A 2 -23.15 4.68 2.57
CA CYS A 2 -23.70 3.64 3.45
C CYS A 2 -22.63 2.98 4.33
N ASP A 3 -21.41 2.82 3.81
CA ASP A 3 -20.32 2.09 4.49
C ASP A 3 -19.88 2.82 5.77
N LEU A 4 -19.80 4.16 5.72
CA LEU A 4 -19.51 4.99 6.90
C LEU A 4 -20.49 4.76 8.07
N LYS A 5 -21.71 4.31 7.77
CA LYS A 5 -22.77 4.08 8.77
C LYS A 5 -22.86 2.63 9.24
N THR A 6 -22.20 1.70 8.55
CA THR A 6 -22.45 0.27 8.70
C THR A 6 -21.20 -0.57 8.93
N LEU A 7 -20.02 -0.08 8.54
CA LEU A 7 -18.76 -0.79 8.76
C LEU A 7 -18.39 -0.83 10.25
N PRO A 8 -17.85 -1.97 10.74
CA PRO A 8 -17.19 -2.03 12.04
C PRO A 8 -16.05 -1.00 12.12
N LEU A 9 -15.75 -0.53 13.33
CA LEU A 9 -14.77 0.54 13.56
C LEU A 9 -13.40 0.25 12.92
N SER A 10 -12.89 -0.98 13.02
CA SER A 10 -11.60 -1.36 12.45
C SER A 10 -11.55 -1.20 10.93
N GLN A 11 -12.60 -1.62 10.22
CA GLN A 11 -12.71 -1.49 8.77
C GLN A 11 -12.95 -0.03 8.35
N LEU A 12 -13.78 0.68 9.11
CA LEU A 12 -14.04 2.10 8.90
C LEU A 12 -12.76 2.93 9.02
N MET A 13 -11.90 2.64 10.01
CA MET A 13 -10.63 3.34 10.19
C MET A 13 -9.73 3.18 8.97
N ARG A 14 -9.62 1.97 8.38
CA ARG A 14 -8.83 1.73 7.16
C ARG A 14 -9.41 2.45 5.94
N ALA A 15 -10.74 2.54 5.84
CA ALA A 15 -11.38 3.28 4.77
C ALA A 15 -11.14 4.80 4.84
N VAL A 16 -10.98 5.35 6.07
CA VAL A 16 -10.74 6.79 6.31
C VAL A 16 -9.24 7.13 6.22
N TYR A 17 -8.39 6.32 6.86
CA TYR A 17 -6.93 6.47 6.85
C TYR A 17 -6.32 5.09 6.56
N PRO A 18 -6.09 4.77 5.27
CA PRO A 18 -5.51 3.50 4.85
C PRO A 18 -4.18 3.18 5.54
N ASP A 19 -3.89 1.90 5.71
CA ASP A 19 -2.60 1.48 6.23
C ASP A 19 -1.59 1.33 5.06
N LEU A 20 -0.43 1.99 5.13
CA LEU A 20 0.61 1.94 4.11
C LEU A 20 1.85 1.19 4.61
N TYR A 21 2.38 0.26 3.81
CA TYR A 21 3.50 -0.61 4.17
C TYR A 21 4.56 -0.69 3.05
N PRO A 22 5.87 -0.70 3.39
CA PRO A 22 6.94 -0.89 2.41
C PRO A 22 7.13 -2.38 2.09
N VAL A 23 6.59 -2.85 0.96
CA VAL A 23 6.70 -4.27 0.60
C VAL A 23 8.04 -4.67 -0.01
N HIS A 24 8.83 -3.70 -0.47
CA HIS A 24 10.17 -3.92 -1.01
C HIS A 24 11.24 -4.24 0.07
N THR A 25 10.92 -4.06 1.35
CA THR A 25 11.81 -4.35 2.49
C THR A 25 11.26 -5.41 3.45
N LEU A 26 10.26 -6.22 3.03
CA LEU A 26 9.61 -7.21 3.90
C LEU A 26 10.58 -8.20 4.56
N THR A 27 11.64 -8.56 3.85
CA THR A 27 12.67 -9.49 4.33
C THR A 27 13.34 -9.02 5.63
N HIS A 28 13.42 -7.70 5.86
CA HIS A 28 13.99 -7.13 7.08
C HIS A 28 13.06 -7.26 8.30
N TYR A 29 11.77 -7.49 8.06
CA TYR A 29 10.73 -7.56 9.10
C TYR A 29 10.26 -8.98 9.38
N LYS A 30 10.94 -9.98 8.80
CA LYS A 30 10.73 -11.40 9.11
C LYS A 30 11.54 -11.75 10.37
N GLN A 31 10.85 -12.11 11.45
CA GLN A 31 11.51 -12.48 12.71
C GLN A 31 11.90 -13.96 12.74
N ASP A 32 10.96 -14.85 12.40
CA ASP A 32 11.16 -16.30 12.38
C ASP A 32 10.75 -16.91 11.03
N ALA A 33 11.18 -18.15 10.78
CA ALA A 33 10.83 -18.87 9.56
C ALA A 33 9.32 -19.11 9.41
N SER A 34 8.60 -19.24 10.53
CA SER A 34 7.17 -19.56 10.60
C SER A 34 6.25 -18.36 10.79
N THR A 35 6.79 -17.16 11.01
CA THR A 35 5.99 -15.95 11.25
C THR A 35 5.94 -15.06 10.01
N ALA A 36 4.74 -14.58 9.71
CA ALA A 36 4.53 -13.55 8.69
C ALA A 36 5.28 -12.27 9.09
N PRO A 37 5.80 -11.49 8.11
CA PRO A 37 6.55 -10.28 8.41
C PRO A 37 5.66 -9.22 9.06
N ASP A 38 6.29 -8.30 9.80
CA ASP A 38 5.60 -7.23 10.51
C ASP A 38 6.24 -5.85 10.25
N PRO A 39 6.13 -5.31 9.02
CA PRO A 39 6.65 -4.00 8.69
C PRO A 39 5.89 -2.88 9.42
N PRO A 40 6.55 -1.75 9.75
CA PRO A 40 5.88 -0.61 10.33
C PRO A 40 4.96 0.07 9.32
N ARG A 41 3.86 0.64 9.82
CA ARG A 41 2.99 1.52 9.03
C ARG A 41 3.67 2.84 8.73
N LEU A 42 3.60 3.25 7.48
CA LEU A 42 4.09 4.54 6.99
C LEU A 42 2.97 5.58 7.02
N GLN A 43 3.36 6.85 7.06
CA GLN A 43 2.44 7.97 6.91
C GLN A 43 1.95 8.06 5.46
N LEU A 44 0.72 8.52 5.27
CA LEU A 44 0.06 8.62 3.97
C LEU A 44 0.49 9.88 3.21
N SER A 45 1.79 10.01 2.98
CA SER A 45 2.41 11.11 2.25
C SER A 45 3.40 10.57 1.21
N ALA A 46 3.47 11.24 0.06
CA ALA A 46 4.43 10.98 -1.00
C ALA A 46 5.88 11.10 -0.51
N GLU A 47 6.15 11.83 0.58
CA GLU A 47 7.47 11.88 1.22
C GLU A 47 7.96 10.51 1.73
N ARG A 48 7.06 9.55 1.92
CA ARG A 48 7.39 8.17 2.32
C ARG A 48 7.55 7.22 1.13
N ILE A 49 7.40 7.71 -0.09
CA ILE A 49 7.44 6.92 -1.32
C ILE A 49 8.73 7.23 -2.08
N ASP A 50 9.66 6.29 -2.03
CA ASP A 50 10.91 6.34 -2.77
C ASP A 50 10.73 5.73 -4.17
N SER A 51 11.46 6.25 -5.15
CA SER A 51 11.36 5.82 -6.55
C SER A 51 11.87 4.39 -6.79
N ASP A 52 12.70 3.86 -5.89
CA ASP A 52 13.21 2.49 -5.89
C ASP A 52 12.40 1.52 -5.01
N GLY A 53 11.27 1.99 -4.47
CA GLY A 53 10.40 1.23 -3.60
C GLY A 53 9.24 0.50 -4.29
N ALA A 54 8.61 -0.38 -3.51
CA ALA A 54 7.27 -0.88 -3.77
C ALA A 54 6.48 -0.88 -2.45
N TYR A 55 5.20 -0.53 -2.52
CA TYR A 55 4.38 -0.22 -1.35
C TYR A 55 3.02 -0.91 -1.44
N LEU A 56 2.50 -1.39 -0.31
CA LEU A 56 1.14 -1.90 -0.19
C LEU A 56 0.31 -0.90 0.61
N LEU A 57 -0.76 -0.40 0.02
CA LEU A 57 -1.76 0.44 0.65
C LEU A 57 -3.04 -0.37 0.83
N ASP A 58 -3.50 -0.48 2.07
CA ASP A 58 -4.67 -1.24 2.45
C ASP A 58 -5.80 -0.30 2.90
N ASP A 59 -6.80 -0.12 2.02
CA ASP A 59 -7.97 0.71 2.30
C ASP A 59 -9.15 -0.08 2.89
N GLY A 60 -8.93 -1.37 3.19
CA GLY A 60 -9.91 -2.31 3.74
C GLY A 60 -10.66 -3.11 2.68
N GLU A 61 -11.08 -2.50 1.56
CA GLU A 61 -11.76 -3.21 0.47
C GLU A 61 -10.74 -3.76 -0.54
N THR A 62 -9.72 -2.96 -0.84
CA THR A 62 -8.66 -3.26 -1.80
C THR A 62 -7.29 -3.05 -1.15
N MET A 63 -6.38 -3.99 -1.41
CA MET A 63 -4.96 -3.82 -1.17
C MET A 63 -4.28 -3.44 -2.48
N LEU A 64 -3.84 -2.20 -2.56
CA LEU A 64 -3.15 -1.63 -3.70
C LEU A 64 -1.64 -1.82 -3.54
N ILE A 65 -1.02 -2.57 -4.45
CA ILE A 65 0.44 -2.71 -4.50
C ILE A 65 0.98 -1.76 -5.56
N TYR A 66 1.60 -0.68 -5.11
CA TYR A 66 2.20 0.33 -5.95
C TYR A 66 3.68 0.02 -6.20
N VAL A 67 4.06 -0.09 -7.46
CA VAL A 67 5.43 -0.41 -7.88
C VAL A 67 6.06 0.81 -8.56
N CYS A 68 7.09 1.36 -7.92
CA CYS A 68 7.81 2.53 -8.42
C CYS A 68 8.75 2.19 -9.58
N ASN A 69 9.09 3.19 -10.38
CA ASN A 69 9.82 3.02 -11.64
C ASN A 69 11.25 2.46 -11.52
N ALA A 70 11.95 2.70 -10.42
CA ALA A 70 13.34 2.35 -10.20
C ALA A 70 13.50 1.18 -9.22
N VAL A 71 12.42 0.43 -8.96
CA VAL A 71 12.44 -0.73 -8.06
C VAL A 71 13.50 -1.74 -8.48
N SER A 72 14.13 -2.39 -7.50
CA SER A 72 15.23 -3.33 -7.77
C SER A 72 14.78 -4.48 -8.69
N PRO A 73 15.60 -4.86 -9.70
CA PRO A 73 15.29 -6.01 -10.56
C PRO A 73 15.14 -7.32 -9.78
N ALA A 74 15.86 -7.47 -8.66
CA ALA A 74 15.75 -8.62 -7.77
C ALA A 74 14.33 -8.74 -7.18
N PHE A 75 13.79 -7.65 -6.63
CA PHE A 75 12.41 -7.61 -6.15
C PHE A 75 11.41 -7.95 -7.26
N LEU A 76 11.58 -7.36 -8.45
CA LEU A 76 10.70 -7.64 -9.60
C LEU A 76 10.70 -9.12 -9.97
N SER A 77 11.88 -9.76 -10.04
CA SER A 77 11.98 -11.16 -10.42
C SER A 77 11.46 -12.09 -9.33
N GLU A 78 11.83 -11.84 -8.07
CA GLU A 78 11.53 -12.73 -6.95
C GLU A 78 10.09 -12.58 -6.47
N CYS A 79 9.52 -11.37 -6.54
CA CYS A 79 8.19 -11.09 -6.02
C CYS A 79 7.11 -11.07 -7.12
N LEU A 80 7.44 -10.50 -8.29
CA LEU A 80 6.47 -10.28 -9.37
C LEU A 80 6.70 -11.16 -10.61
N GLY A 81 7.80 -11.91 -10.67
CA GLY A 81 8.08 -12.87 -11.75
C GLY A 81 8.48 -12.22 -13.08
N VAL A 82 8.89 -10.94 -13.06
CA VAL A 82 9.30 -10.18 -14.25
C VAL A 82 10.74 -9.72 -14.11
N THR A 83 11.47 -9.62 -15.23
CA THR A 83 12.91 -9.27 -15.19
C THR A 83 13.16 -7.77 -15.25
N ALA A 84 12.18 -6.99 -15.68
CA ALA A 84 12.30 -5.54 -15.82
C ALA A 84 10.96 -4.84 -15.58
N PHE A 85 11.03 -3.60 -15.07
CA PHE A 85 9.85 -2.76 -14.82
C PHE A 85 8.99 -2.58 -16.08
N THR A 86 9.59 -2.55 -17.26
CA THR A 86 8.89 -2.43 -18.55
C THR A 86 7.94 -3.58 -18.87
N GLN A 87 8.15 -4.77 -18.28
CA GLN A 87 7.32 -5.95 -18.48
C GLN A 87 6.10 -5.98 -17.56
N LEU A 88 6.03 -5.11 -16.54
CA LEU A 88 4.85 -4.97 -15.70
C LEU A 88 3.69 -4.40 -16.51
N ARG A 89 2.53 -5.06 -16.38
CA ARG A 89 1.26 -4.54 -16.85
C ARG A 89 0.91 -3.26 -16.09
N ASP A 90 0.13 -2.38 -16.72
CA ASP A 90 -0.33 -1.15 -16.09
C ASP A 90 -1.16 -1.44 -14.82
N GLU A 91 -2.00 -2.48 -14.90
CA GLU A 91 -2.76 -3.03 -13.79
C GLU A 91 -2.70 -4.56 -13.79
N SER A 92 -2.65 -5.16 -12.61
CA SER A 92 -2.92 -6.59 -12.39
C SER A 92 -3.81 -6.77 -11.17
N ARG A 93 -4.77 -7.69 -11.22
CA ARG A 93 -5.71 -7.97 -10.11
C ARG A 93 -5.41 -9.25 -9.35
N GLU A 94 -4.29 -9.87 -9.66
CA GLU A 94 -3.86 -11.13 -9.06
C GLU A 94 -2.43 -10.99 -8.58
N LEU A 95 -2.16 -11.55 -7.39
CA LEU A 95 -0.79 -11.71 -6.91
C LEU A 95 -0.07 -12.77 -7.75
N PRO A 96 1.13 -12.49 -8.27
CA PRO A 96 1.94 -13.47 -8.97
C PRO A 96 2.22 -14.69 -8.11
N GLN A 97 2.35 -15.85 -8.77
CA GLN A 97 2.76 -17.11 -8.16
C GLN A 97 4.16 -17.42 -8.67
N VAL A 98 5.16 -16.98 -7.93
CA VAL A 98 6.59 -17.18 -8.25
C VAL A 98 7.18 -18.10 -7.21
N ASP A 99 7.96 -19.09 -7.65
CA ASP A 99 8.69 -19.99 -6.76
C ASP A 99 9.92 -19.26 -6.18
N SER A 100 9.66 -18.44 -5.16
CA SER A 100 10.65 -17.64 -4.43
C SER A 100 10.21 -17.41 -2.99
N ASP A 101 11.19 -17.36 -2.10
CA ASP A 101 10.99 -17.00 -0.69
C ASP A 101 10.36 -15.62 -0.54
N TYR A 102 10.71 -14.66 -1.41
CA TYR A 102 10.16 -13.30 -1.36
C TYR A 102 8.69 -13.28 -1.73
N CYS A 103 8.30 -13.99 -2.79
CA CYS A 103 6.90 -14.11 -3.19
C CYS A 103 6.08 -14.75 -2.07
N SER A 104 6.56 -15.87 -1.51
CA SER A 104 5.93 -16.54 -0.38
C SER A 104 5.79 -15.62 0.84
N LEU A 105 6.78 -14.76 1.07
CA LEU A 105 6.75 -13.77 2.14
C LEU A 105 5.68 -12.68 1.92
N LEU A 106 5.53 -12.19 0.68
CA LEU A 106 4.47 -11.24 0.32
C LEU A 106 3.07 -11.87 0.51
N HIS A 107 2.88 -13.11 0.05
CA HIS A 107 1.62 -13.84 0.24
C HIS A 107 1.29 -14.01 1.72
N SER A 108 2.26 -14.45 2.52
CA SER A 108 2.07 -14.59 3.97
C SER A 108 1.74 -13.25 4.66
N PHE A 109 2.32 -12.14 4.21
CA PHE A 109 1.99 -10.81 4.71
C PHE A 109 0.54 -10.42 4.35
N VAL A 110 0.13 -10.65 3.11
CA VAL A 110 -1.24 -10.37 2.64
C VAL A 110 -2.26 -11.25 3.36
N GLU A 111 -1.96 -12.52 3.59
CA GLU A 111 -2.79 -13.43 4.40
C GLU A 111 -2.96 -12.90 5.82
N LYS A 112 -1.86 -12.54 6.49
CA LYS A 112 -1.90 -11.93 7.84
C LYS A 112 -2.78 -10.69 7.87
N LEU A 113 -2.69 -9.81 6.87
CA LEU A 113 -3.54 -8.61 6.81
C LEU A 113 -5.03 -8.97 6.66
N ASN A 114 -5.36 -10.11 6.03
CA ASN A 114 -6.72 -10.60 5.83
C ASN A 114 -7.30 -11.34 7.05
N ASP A 115 -6.48 -11.79 8.01
CA ASP A 115 -6.93 -12.55 9.19
C ASP A 115 -8.01 -11.83 10.01
N ASP A 116 -7.95 -10.49 10.08
CA ASP A 116 -8.90 -9.66 10.83
C ASP A 116 -10.18 -9.33 10.04
N ARG A 117 -10.45 -10.00 8.92
CA ARG A 117 -11.54 -9.66 7.98
C ARG A 117 -12.45 -10.87 7.72
N PRO A 118 -13.76 -10.63 7.48
CA PRO A 118 -14.68 -11.71 7.10
C PRO A 118 -14.45 -12.22 5.67
N HIS A 119 -13.84 -11.42 4.81
CA HIS A 119 -13.51 -11.79 3.44
C HIS A 119 -12.16 -11.17 3.04
N PRO A 120 -11.38 -11.83 2.17
CA PRO A 120 -10.13 -11.28 1.68
C PRO A 120 -10.39 -10.02 0.84
N SER A 121 -9.49 -9.05 0.95
CA SER A 121 -9.54 -7.84 0.12
C SER A 121 -9.10 -8.11 -1.31
N ASN A 122 -9.61 -7.31 -2.25
CA ASN A 122 -9.19 -7.38 -3.63
C ASN A 122 -7.73 -6.93 -3.76
N ILE A 123 -6.97 -7.56 -4.65
CA ILE A 123 -5.60 -7.12 -4.95
C ILE A 123 -5.62 -6.25 -6.20
N LEU A 124 -4.88 -5.15 -6.17
CA LEU A 124 -4.62 -4.33 -7.35
C LEU A 124 -3.16 -3.90 -7.38
N ILE A 125 -2.39 -4.44 -8.32
CA ILE A 125 -1.00 -4.05 -8.56
C ILE A 125 -1.01 -2.92 -9.60
N ILE A 126 -0.44 -1.78 -9.24
CA ILE A 126 -0.38 -0.57 -10.07
C ILE A 126 1.07 -0.23 -10.35
N ARG A 127 1.37 0.00 -11.61
CA ARG A 127 2.66 0.51 -12.06
C ARG A 127 2.69 2.04 -11.99
N ASP A 128 3.79 2.64 -11.50
CA ASP A 128 3.94 4.11 -11.38
C ASP A 128 3.66 4.90 -12.66
N ASN A 129 4.05 4.39 -13.83
CA ASN A 129 3.77 5.07 -15.11
C ASN A 129 2.37 4.79 -15.71
N SER A 130 1.51 4.05 -15.00
CA SER A 130 0.17 3.73 -15.48
C SER A 130 -0.78 4.93 -15.32
N PRO A 131 -1.83 5.03 -16.16
CA PRO A 131 -2.92 5.99 -15.93
C PRO A 131 -3.59 5.84 -14.56
N SER A 132 -3.51 4.64 -13.99
CA SER A 132 -4.14 4.24 -12.75
C SER A 132 -3.35 4.64 -11.51
N ARG A 133 -2.17 5.25 -11.66
CA ARG A 133 -1.40 5.83 -10.54
C ARG A 133 -2.27 6.71 -9.62
N LEU A 134 -3.23 7.43 -10.20
CA LEU A 134 -4.14 8.29 -9.44
C LEU A 134 -4.87 7.55 -8.32
N GLN A 135 -5.25 6.28 -8.53
CA GLN A 135 -5.92 5.46 -7.52
C GLN A 135 -5.08 5.26 -6.25
N PHE A 136 -3.75 5.27 -6.38
CA PHE A 136 -2.84 5.23 -5.24
C PHE A 136 -2.59 6.63 -4.67
N THR A 137 -2.27 7.61 -5.51
CA THR A 137 -1.87 8.95 -5.03
C THR A 137 -3.02 9.71 -4.36
N GLU A 138 -4.27 9.48 -4.77
CA GLU A 138 -5.46 10.08 -4.12
C GLU A 138 -5.67 9.58 -2.69
N ARG A 139 -5.04 8.45 -2.30
CA ARG A 139 -5.11 7.90 -0.95
C ARG A 139 -4.03 8.45 -0.01
N LEU A 140 -3.10 9.28 -0.52
CA LEU A 140 -2.08 9.95 0.28
C LEU A 140 -2.67 11.20 0.95
N VAL A 141 -3.54 10.97 1.94
CA VAL A 141 -4.39 12.00 2.56
C VAL A 141 -3.62 13.05 3.37
N ASP A 142 -2.35 12.82 3.69
CA ASP A 142 -1.53 13.79 4.41
C ASP A 142 -0.97 14.88 3.47
N ASP A 143 -0.97 14.63 2.15
CA ASP A 143 -0.48 15.55 1.14
C ASP A 143 -1.52 16.60 0.74
N ARG A 144 -1.03 17.68 0.15
CA ARG A 144 -1.89 18.73 -0.41
C ARG A 144 -2.54 18.25 -1.70
N VAL A 145 -3.85 18.45 -1.81
CA VAL A 145 -4.60 18.28 -3.07
C VAL A 145 -5.24 19.60 -3.50
N GLU A 146 -5.69 19.72 -4.76
CA GLU A 146 -6.14 21.01 -5.34
C GLU A 146 -7.22 21.73 -4.50
N ALA A 147 -8.10 20.96 -3.87
CA ALA A 147 -9.24 21.47 -3.10
C ALA A 147 -9.12 21.27 -1.58
N ALA A 148 -7.97 20.83 -1.06
CA ALA A 148 -7.80 20.59 0.38
C ALA A 148 -6.38 20.90 0.87
N PHE A 149 -6.27 21.17 2.18
CA PHE A 149 -4.99 21.38 2.86
C PHE A 149 -4.21 20.08 2.97
N SER A 150 -2.87 20.17 2.96
CA SER A 150 -2.06 19.10 3.54
C SER A 150 -2.34 18.96 5.04
N TYR A 151 -1.93 17.84 5.64
CA TYR A 151 -2.06 17.63 7.08
C TYR A 151 -1.41 18.77 7.89
N TYR A 152 -0.21 19.22 7.48
CA TYR A 152 0.48 20.34 8.13
C TYR A 152 -0.28 21.67 8.00
N GLU A 153 -0.76 22.00 6.79
CA GLU A 153 -1.55 23.20 6.54
C GLU A 153 -2.86 23.19 7.35
N PHE A 154 -3.51 22.03 7.46
CA PHE A 154 -4.71 21.83 8.26
C PHE A 154 -4.45 22.12 9.75
N LEU A 155 -3.35 21.62 10.32
CA LEU A 155 -2.98 21.91 11.71
C LEU A 155 -2.74 23.41 11.95
N GLN A 156 -2.08 24.11 11.01
CA GLN A 156 -1.90 25.56 11.10
C GLN A 156 -3.23 26.31 11.00
N HIS A 157 -4.13 25.85 10.13
CA HIS A 157 -5.47 26.42 10.00
C HIS A 157 -6.25 26.32 11.32
N ILE A 158 -6.32 25.13 11.93
CA ILE A 158 -6.97 24.92 13.24
C ILE A 158 -6.33 25.80 14.32
N LYS A 159 -4.99 25.84 14.39
CA LYS A 159 -4.25 26.68 15.35
C LYS A 159 -4.63 28.17 15.26
N ASN A 160 -4.94 28.68 14.07
CA ASN A 160 -5.33 30.07 13.87
C ASN A 160 -6.81 30.33 14.23
N GLN A 161 -7.69 29.33 14.15
CA GLN A 161 -9.12 29.43 14.47
C GLN A 161 -9.40 29.36 15.98
N VAL A 162 -8.55 28.67 16.74
CA VAL A 162 -8.72 28.48 18.19
C VAL A 162 -8.12 29.64 19.01
N LYS A 163 -7.63 30.69 18.33
CA LYS A 163 -7.13 31.91 18.98
C LYS A 163 -8.22 32.91 19.31
#